data_AF-A0A285S1W6-F1
#
_entry.id   AF-A0A285S1W6-F1
#
_cell.length_a   1.000
_cell.length_b   1.000
_cell.length_c   1.000
_cell.angle_alpha   90.00
_cell.angle_beta   90.00
_cell.angle_gamma   90.00
#
_symmetry.space_group_name_H-M   'P 1'
#
loop_
_entity.id
_entity.type
_entity.pdbx_description
1 polymer ?
#
loop_
_entity_poly.entity_id
_entity_poly.type
_entity_poly.pdbx_seq_one_letter_code
_entity_poly.pdbx_strand_id
1 'polypeptide(L)'
;MGSTAEIDDAARRAAILALIAALKAELAVVNGLIKHYEGILSILQESGNSLVLIKNDLTTFVYDYVGSYDLKADTPWGGNKENLAVTDLMTAKAEKTLYISDTDSLSSDIDSAVDTTNEILAKLYSKRDDLEDRIAELESQL
;
A
#
# COMPACT_ATOMS: atom_id res chain seq x y z
N MET A 1 61.92 0.54 -4.22
CA MET A 1 61.13 1.50 -5.01
C MET A 1 60.51 0.70 -6.13
N GLY A 2 59.18 0.54 -6.13
CA GLY A 2 58.49 -0.21 -7.19
C GLY A 2 58.61 0.48 -8.53
N SER A 3 58.50 -0.28 -9.62
CA SER A 3 58.51 0.29 -10.97
C SER A 3 57.27 1.17 -11.21
N THR A 4 57.34 2.12 -12.13
CA THR A 4 56.21 2.99 -12.49
C THR A 4 54.96 2.18 -12.89
N ALA A 5 55.13 1.04 -13.54
CA ALA A 5 54.04 0.14 -13.92
C ALA A 5 53.34 -0.52 -12.70
N GLU A 6 54.08 -0.86 -11.64
CA GLU A 6 53.50 -1.42 -10.41
C GLU A 6 52.74 -0.37 -9.60
N ILE A 7 53.21 0.89 -9.63
CA ILE A 7 52.53 2.02 -9.00
C ILE A 7 51.23 2.35 -9.74
N ASP A 8 51.25 2.33 -11.08
CA ASP A 8 50.07 2.58 -11.91
C ASP A 8 49.01 1.46 -11.77
N ASP A 9 49.42 0.19 -11.65
CA ASP A 9 48.51 -0.93 -11.41
C ASP A 9 47.88 -0.87 -10.01
N ALA A 10 48.67 -0.54 -8.97
CA ALA A 10 48.16 -0.36 -7.62
C ALA A 10 47.16 0.80 -7.52
N ALA A 11 47.42 1.92 -8.21
CA ALA A 11 46.52 3.06 -8.27
C ALA A 11 45.20 2.71 -8.98
N ARG A 12 45.27 1.95 -10.09
CA ARG A 12 44.08 1.45 -10.79
C ARG A 12 43.21 0.56 -9.91
N ARG A 13 43.81 -0.43 -9.23
CA ARG A 13 43.08 -1.33 -8.33
C ARG A 13 42.44 -0.58 -7.16
N ALA A 14 43.15 0.38 -6.57
CA ALA A 14 42.61 1.22 -5.50
C ALA A 14 41.40 2.05 -5.96
N ALA A 15 41.42 2.59 -7.19
CA ALA A 15 40.29 3.31 -7.77
C ALA A 15 39.06 2.41 -7.99
N ILE A 16 39.27 1.18 -8.50
CA ILE A 16 38.18 0.20 -8.69
C ILE A 16 37.55 -0.18 -7.34
N LEU A 17 38.37 -0.46 -6.32
CA LEU A 17 37.89 -0.77 -4.97
C LEU A 17 37.08 0.38 -4.34
N ALA A 18 37.50 1.63 -4.56
CA ALA A 18 36.76 2.79 -4.08
C ALA A 18 35.39 2.93 -4.76
N LEU A 19 35.32 2.66 -6.07
CA LEU A 19 34.05 2.64 -6.81
C LEU A 19 33.12 1.52 -6.32
N ILE A 20 33.64 0.31 -6.12
CA ILE A 20 32.87 -0.81 -5.56
C ILE A 20 32.31 -0.45 -4.18
N ALA A 21 33.12 0.17 -3.32
CA ALA A 21 32.67 0.59 -1.99
C ALA A 21 31.52 1.63 -2.06
N ALA A 22 31.61 2.59 -2.98
CA ALA A 22 30.55 3.58 -3.20
C ALA A 22 29.25 2.92 -3.71
N LEU A 23 29.35 2.00 -4.67
CA LEU A 23 28.19 1.27 -5.21
C LEU A 23 27.55 0.37 -4.15
N LYS A 24 28.34 -0.31 -3.31
CA LYS A 24 27.82 -1.11 -2.19
C LYS A 24 27.09 -0.26 -1.15
N ALA A 25 27.57 0.97 -0.89
CA ALA A 25 26.87 1.91 -0.02
C ALA A 25 25.52 2.34 -0.62
N GLU A 26 25.47 2.61 -1.93
CA GLU A 26 24.22 2.93 -2.62
C GLU A 26 23.24 1.73 -2.64
N LEU A 27 23.75 0.52 -2.90
CA LEU A 27 22.98 -0.72 -2.87
C LEU A 27 22.33 -0.94 -1.50
N ALA A 28 23.04 -0.66 -0.40
CA ALA A 28 22.50 -0.74 0.94
C ALA A 28 21.33 0.24 1.16
N VAL A 29 21.42 1.46 0.63
CA VAL A 29 20.32 2.44 0.67
C VAL A 29 19.12 1.95 -0.14
N VAL A 30 19.35 1.45 -1.36
CA VAL A 30 18.28 0.91 -2.22
C VAL A 30 17.57 -0.27 -1.54
N ASN A 31 18.32 -1.20 -0.94
CA ASN A 31 17.75 -2.32 -0.19
C ASN A 31 16.94 -1.86 1.04
N GLY A 32 17.37 -0.80 1.72
CA GLY A 32 16.60 -0.18 2.79
C GLY A 32 15.27 0.40 2.30
N LEU A 33 15.27 1.06 1.15
CA LEU A 33 14.06 1.59 0.51
C LEU A 33 13.11 0.49 0.05
N ILE A 34 13.63 -0.59 -0.55
CA ILE A 34 12.83 -1.76 -0.95
C ILE A 34 12.06 -2.28 0.27
N LYS A 35 12.77 -2.57 1.37
CA LYS A 35 12.16 -3.08 2.59
C LYS A 35 11.09 -2.14 3.16
N HIS A 36 11.30 -0.83 3.06
CA HIS A 36 10.32 0.17 3.48
C HIS A 36 9.03 0.08 2.66
N TYR A 37 9.14 0.06 1.33
CA TYR A 37 7.98 -0.01 0.44
C TYR A 37 7.29 -1.38 0.44
N GLU A 38 8.01 -2.48 0.65
CA GLU A 38 7.41 -3.79 0.90
C GLU A 38 6.56 -3.78 2.18
N GLY A 39 7.02 -3.10 3.23
CA GLY A 39 6.25 -2.90 4.46
C GLY A 39 4.97 -2.10 4.23
N ILE A 40 5.05 -1.01 3.45
CA ILE A 40 3.87 -0.23 3.05
C ILE A 40 2.88 -1.09 2.27
N LEU A 41 3.36 -1.84 1.27
CA LEU A 41 2.51 -2.71 0.45
C LEU A 41 1.75 -3.73 1.30
N SER A 42 2.43 -4.34 2.27
CA SER A 42 1.79 -5.29 3.20
C SER A 42 0.67 -4.63 4.02
N ILE A 43 0.90 -3.41 4.53
CA ILE A 43 -0.11 -2.67 5.29
C ILE A 43 -1.31 -2.31 4.41
N LEU A 44 -1.08 -1.86 3.18
CA LEU A 44 -2.14 -1.53 2.24
C LEU A 44 -3.01 -2.75 1.89
N GLN A 45 -2.39 -3.90 1.65
CA GLN A 45 -3.09 -5.16 1.38
C GLN A 45 -3.92 -5.63 2.59
N GLU A 46 -3.37 -5.53 3.81
CA GLU A 46 -4.10 -5.85 5.03
C GLU A 46 -5.28 -4.90 5.26
N SER A 47 -5.08 -3.61 4.96
CA SER A 47 -6.11 -2.57 5.07
C SER A 47 -7.23 -2.80 4.05
N GLY A 48 -6.90 -3.17 2.81
CA GLY A 48 -7.88 -3.55 1.79
C GLY A 48 -8.71 -4.77 2.21
N ASN A 49 -8.07 -5.82 2.73
CA ASN A 49 -8.77 -7.00 3.24
C ASN A 49 -9.70 -6.66 4.41
N SER A 50 -9.24 -5.83 5.34
CA SER A 50 -10.04 -5.35 6.47
C SER A 50 -11.24 -4.53 6.01
N LEU A 51 -11.04 -3.67 5.00
CA LEU A 51 -12.12 -2.86 4.43
C LEU A 51 -13.19 -3.71 3.76
N VAL A 52 -12.81 -4.80 3.08
CA VAL A 52 -13.78 -5.76 2.50
C VAL A 52 -14.63 -6.41 3.59
N LEU A 53 -14.04 -6.81 4.72
CA LEU A 53 -14.79 -7.37 5.86
C LEU A 53 -15.76 -6.36 6.45
N ILE A 54 -15.27 -5.15 6.74
CA ILE A 54 -16.08 -4.04 7.26
C ILE A 54 -17.25 -3.74 6.31
N LYS A 55 -17.01 -3.68 4.99
CA LYS A 55 -18.05 -3.47 3.98
C LYS A 55 -19.14 -4.55 4.03
N ASN A 56 -18.76 -5.82 4.19
CA ASN A 56 -19.71 -6.93 4.28
C ASN A 56 -20.54 -6.91 5.57
N ASP A 57 -19.90 -6.64 6.72
CA ASP A 57 -20.57 -6.56 8.02
C ASP A 57 -21.57 -5.39 8.07
N LEU A 58 -21.16 -4.21 7.60
CA LEU A 58 -22.04 -3.04 7.57
C LEU A 58 -23.16 -3.18 6.54
N THR A 59 -22.91 -3.82 5.41
CA THR A 59 -23.97 -4.18 4.46
C THR A 59 -25.04 -5.01 5.16
N THR A 60 -24.64 -6.01 5.95
CA THR A 60 -25.56 -6.87 6.72
C THR A 60 -26.32 -6.07 7.78
N PHE A 61 -25.63 -5.29 8.62
CA PHE A 61 -26.26 -4.48 9.67
C PHE A 61 -27.35 -3.54 9.13
N VAL A 62 -27.06 -2.85 8.03
CA VAL A 62 -28.03 -1.92 7.44
C VAL A 62 -29.19 -2.66 6.77
N TYR A 63 -28.95 -3.80 6.11
CA TYR A 63 -30.03 -4.61 5.55
C TYR A 63 -30.95 -5.18 6.64
N ASP A 64 -30.40 -5.63 7.77
CA ASP A 64 -31.18 -6.13 8.90
C ASP A 64 -32.02 -5.01 9.53
N TYR A 65 -31.43 -3.83 9.74
CA TYR A 65 -32.14 -2.67 10.30
C TYR A 65 -33.31 -2.23 9.42
N VAL A 66 -33.12 -2.17 8.10
CA VAL A 66 -34.16 -1.77 7.14
C VAL A 66 -35.20 -2.88 6.90
N GLY A 67 -34.77 -4.14 6.83
CA GLY A 67 -35.63 -5.29 6.54
C GLY A 67 -36.50 -5.71 7.72
N SER A 68 -36.07 -5.45 8.96
CA SER A 68 -36.82 -5.76 10.19
C SER A 68 -37.78 -4.64 10.62
N TYR A 69 -37.78 -3.50 9.92
CA TYR A 69 -38.65 -2.36 10.23
C TYR A 69 -40.09 -2.62 9.75
N ASP A 70 -40.85 -3.40 10.54
CA ASP A 70 -42.25 -3.70 10.25
C ASP A 70 -43.18 -2.59 10.79
N LEU A 71 -43.76 -1.81 9.88
CA LEU A 71 -44.78 -0.80 10.19
C LEU A 71 -46.19 -1.39 10.34
N LYS A 72 -46.36 -2.71 10.21
CA LYS A 72 -47.71 -3.32 10.21
C LYS A 72 -48.31 -3.37 11.62
N ALA A 73 -49.16 -2.39 11.86
CA ALA A 73 -50.47 -2.45 12.52
C ALA A 73 -50.65 -3.60 13.53
N ASP A 74 -50.32 -3.30 14.79
CA ASP A 74 -50.96 -3.81 16.03
C ASP A 74 -50.17 -3.39 17.29
N THR A 75 -49.07 -2.64 17.12
CA THR A 75 -48.35 -2.03 18.26
C THR A 75 -48.94 -0.65 18.62
N PRO A 76 -48.80 -0.19 19.89
CA PRO A 76 -49.26 1.13 20.36
C PRO A 76 -48.65 2.35 19.63
N TRP A 77 -47.86 2.12 18.58
CA TRP A 77 -47.13 3.10 17.78
C TRP A 77 -47.85 3.43 16.46
N GLY A 78 -48.97 2.77 16.13
CA GLY A 78 -49.76 2.96 14.91
C GLY A 78 -50.50 4.29 14.74
N GLY A 79 -50.16 5.33 15.50
CA GLY A 79 -50.72 6.67 15.36
C GLY A 79 -49.67 7.73 15.71
N ASN A 80 -49.47 8.71 14.84
CA ASN A 80 -48.45 9.78 14.89
C ASN A 80 -46.97 9.37 14.83
N LYS A 81 -46.63 8.09 14.87
CA LYS A 81 -45.22 7.64 14.75
C LYS A 81 -44.84 7.09 13.38
N GLU A 82 -45.82 6.96 12.48
CA GLU A 82 -45.58 6.55 11.09
C GLU A 82 -44.68 7.56 10.35
N ASN A 83 -44.94 8.87 10.50
CA ASN A 83 -44.08 9.91 9.92
C ASN A 83 -42.67 9.97 10.54
N LEU A 84 -42.55 9.70 11.86
CA LEU A 84 -41.25 9.60 12.53
C LEU A 84 -40.48 8.38 12.02
N ALA A 85 -41.13 7.22 11.94
CA ALA A 85 -40.55 6.00 11.42
C ALA A 85 -40.12 6.12 9.95
N VAL A 86 -40.91 6.80 9.10
CA VAL A 86 -40.53 7.10 7.72
C VAL A 86 -39.31 8.03 7.66
N THR A 87 -39.24 9.04 8.54
CA THR A 87 -38.09 9.96 8.62
C THR A 87 -36.83 9.23 9.09
N ASP A 88 -36.95 8.38 10.10
CA ASP A 88 -35.85 7.56 10.63
C ASP A 88 -35.35 6.58 9.55
N LEU A 89 -36.27 5.95 8.81
CA LEU A 89 -35.94 5.07 7.69
C LEU A 89 -35.22 5.83 6.55
N MET A 90 -35.66 7.03 6.21
CA MET A 90 -35.01 7.87 5.20
C MET A 90 -33.62 8.32 5.63
N THR A 91 -33.45 8.67 6.91
CA THR A 91 -32.14 9.00 7.51
C THR A 91 -31.19 7.81 7.44
N ALA A 92 -31.64 6.62 7.88
CA ALA A 92 -30.83 5.40 7.82
C ALA A 92 -30.43 5.03 6.38
N LYS A 93 -31.32 5.24 5.39
CA LYS A 93 -30.99 5.05 3.97
C LYS A 93 -29.98 6.07 3.44
N ALA A 94 -30.06 7.32 3.88
CA ALA A 94 -29.12 8.36 3.51
C ALA A 94 -27.73 8.07 4.10
N GLU A 95 -27.66 7.74 5.39
CA GLU A 95 -26.43 7.31 6.06
C GLU A 95 -25.81 6.07 5.40
N LYS A 96 -26.63 5.08 5.00
CA LYS A 96 -26.19 3.94 4.19
C LYS A 96 -25.50 4.38 2.90
N THR A 97 -26.11 5.30 2.17
CA THR A 97 -25.62 5.73 0.85
C THR A 97 -24.29 6.45 0.98
N LEU A 98 -24.17 7.35 1.96
CA LEU A 98 -22.93 8.04 2.28
C LEU A 98 -21.84 7.04 2.68
N TYR A 99 -22.17 6.10 3.56
CA TYR A 99 -21.24 5.08 4.02
C TYR A 99 -20.70 4.19 2.89
N ILE A 100 -21.58 3.72 1.98
CA ILE A 100 -21.15 2.95 0.80
C ILE A 100 -20.19 3.79 -0.06
N SER A 101 -20.55 5.05 -0.31
CA SER A 101 -19.71 5.97 -1.08
C SER A 101 -18.33 6.18 -0.46
N ASP A 102 -18.27 6.40 0.86
CA ASP A 102 -17.01 6.61 1.58
C ASP A 102 -16.14 5.34 1.56
N THR A 103 -16.75 4.18 1.72
CA THR A 103 -16.07 2.87 1.69
C THR A 103 -15.52 2.57 0.30
N ASP A 104 -16.29 2.85 -0.76
CA ASP A 104 -15.86 2.67 -2.14
C ASP A 104 -14.72 3.65 -2.50
N SER A 105 -14.80 4.91 -2.04
CA SER A 105 -13.72 5.88 -2.19
C SER A 105 -12.44 5.40 -1.51
N LEU A 106 -12.53 4.93 -0.26
CA LEU A 106 -11.37 4.43 0.48
C LEU A 106 -10.77 3.18 -0.18
N SER A 107 -11.60 2.28 -0.73
CA SER A 107 -11.12 1.13 -1.49
C SER A 107 -10.33 1.58 -2.72
N SER A 108 -10.87 2.54 -3.47
CA SER A 108 -10.19 3.09 -4.65
C SER A 108 -8.87 3.77 -4.29
N ASP A 109 -8.81 4.47 -3.16
CA ASP A 109 -7.58 5.11 -2.69
C ASP A 109 -6.52 4.08 -2.29
N ILE A 110 -6.92 2.99 -1.62
CA ILE A 110 -6.03 1.88 -1.28
C ILE A 110 -5.49 1.21 -2.55
N ASP A 111 -6.35 0.92 -3.53
CA ASP A 111 -5.94 0.29 -4.79
C ASP A 111 -4.92 1.17 -5.55
N SER A 112 -5.18 2.48 -5.63
CA SER A 112 -4.26 3.45 -6.23
C SER A 112 -2.92 3.54 -5.50
N ALA A 113 -2.94 3.48 -4.17
CA ALA A 113 -1.72 3.47 -3.34
C ALA A 113 -0.92 2.17 -3.52
N VAL A 114 -1.59 1.02 -3.69
CA VAL A 114 -0.96 -0.26 -4.00
C VAL A 114 -0.24 -0.20 -5.35
N ASP A 115 -0.91 0.30 -6.38
CA ASP A 115 -0.33 0.43 -7.73
C ASP A 115 0.91 1.34 -7.71
N THR A 116 0.79 2.51 -7.09
CA THR A 116 1.92 3.45 -6.92
C THR A 116 3.08 2.79 -6.19
N THR A 117 2.81 2.03 -5.12
CA THR A 117 3.84 1.35 -4.34
C THR A 117 4.54 0.26 -5.16
N ASN A 118 3.78 -0.51 -5.94
CA ASN A 118 4.32 -1.52 -6.85
C ASN A 118 5.21 -0.91 -7.94
N GLU A 119 4.83 0.23 -8.53
CA GLU A 119 5.66 0.93 -9.51
C GLU A 119 6.99 1.40 -8.91
N ILE A 120 6.98 1.89 -7.67
CA ILE A 120 8.20 2.31 -6.96
C ILE A 120 9.09 1.09 -6.70
N LEU A 121 8.51 -0.01 -6.19
CA LEU A 121 9.25 -1.25 -5.96
C LEU A 121 9.89 -1.79 -7.24
N ALA A 122 9.18 -1.79 -8.36
CA ALA A 122 9.72 -2.22 -9.64
C ALA A 122 10.97 -1.40 -10.06
N LYS A 123 10.92 -0.07 -9.88
CA LYS A 123 12.07 0.82 -10.16
C LYS A 123 13.24 0.55 -9.20
N LEU A 124 12.96 0.33 -7.93
CA LEU A 124 13.99 0.03 -6.93
C LEU A 124 14.66 -1.32 -7.19
N TYR A 125 13.89 -2.34 -7.57
CA TYR A 125 14.42 -3.65 -7.94
C TYR A 125 15.31 -3.57 -9.18
N SER A 126 14.85 -2.91 -10.24
CA SER A 126 15.70 -2.68 -11.42
C SER A 126 17.00 -1.97 -11.05
N LYS A 127 16.93 -0.94 -10.20
CA LYS A 127 18.13 -0.23 -9.74
C LYS A 127 19.07 -1.10 -8.91
N ARG A 128 18.52 -1.96 -8.04
CA ARG A 128 19.31 -2.91 -7.25
C ARG A 128 20.08 -3.84 -8.19
N ASP A 129 19.39 -4.42 -9.16
CA ASP A 129 19.98 -5.38 -10.10
C ASP A 129 21.08 -4.70 -10.94
N ASP A 130 20.85 -3.48 -11.43
CA ASP A 130 21.88 -2.68 -12.14
C ASP A 130 23.13 -2.40 -11.29
N LEU A 131 22.94 -2.14 -9.98
CA LEU A 131 24.05 -1.91 -9.05
C LEU A 131 24.84 -3.20 -8.79
N GLU A 132 24.15 -4.32 -8.62
CA GLU A 132 24.75 -5.64 -8.43
C GLU A 132 25.59 -6.05 -9.65
N ASP A 133 25.03 -5.90 -10.85
CA ASP A 133 25.74 -6.17 -12.11
C ASP A 133 27.00 -5.31 -12.25
N ARG A 134 26.90 -4.01 -11.93
CA ARG A 134 28.04 -3.10 -12.03
C ARG A 134 29.11 -3.37 -10.99
N ILE A 135 28.74 -3.80 -9.79
CA ILE A 135 29.68 -4.26 -8.76
C ILE A 135 30.40 -5.52 -9.27
N ALA A 136 29.68 -6.52 -9.78
CA ALA A 136 30.26 -7.76 -10.29
C ALA A 136 31.22 -7.51 -11.46
N GLU A 137 30.85 -6.62 -12.38
CA GLU A 137 31.71 -6.19 -13.49
C GLU A 137 33.03 -5.59 -12.98
N LEU A 138 32.97 -4.67 -12.00
CA LEU A 138 34.17 -4.07 -11.42
C LEU A 138 35.00 -5.08 -10.61
N GLU A 139 34.36 -6.01 -9.91
CA GLU A 139 35.05 -7.09 -9.19
C GLU A 139 35.79 -8.03 -10.16
N SER A 140 35.29 -8.23 -11.38
CA SER A 140 35.97 -9.02 -12.42
C SER A 140 37.23 -8.36 -12.98
N GLN A 141 37.38 -7.05 -12.80
CA GLN A 141 38.52 -6.25 -13.31
C GLN A 141 39.68 -6.15 -12.30
N LEU A 142 39.52 -6.71 -11.09
CA LEU A 142 40.52 -6.75 -10.01
C LEU A 142 41.34 -8.05 -10.02
#